data_AF-A0A942GE79-F1
#
_entry.id   AF-A0A942GE79-F1
#
_cell.length_a   1.000
_cell.length_b   1.000
_cell.length_c   1.000
_cell.angle_alpha   90.00
_cell.angle_beta   90.00
_cell.angle_gamma   90.00
#
_symmetry.space_group_name_H-M   'P 1'
#
loop_
_entity.id
_entity.type
_entity.pdbx_description
1 polymer ?
#
loop_
_entity_poly.entity_id
_entity_poly.type
_entity_poly.pdbx_seq_one_letter_code
_entity_poly.pdbx_strand_id
1 'polypeptide(L)' 'MTDPYDAILLVSFGGPEQETDVIPFMERVTAGRGIPRERLEE' A
#
# COMPACT_ATOMS: atom_id res chain seq x y z
N MET A 1 28.11 -10.17 -24.89
CA MET A 1 27.04 -10.66 -24.00
C MET A 1 25.88 -9.70 -24.13
N THR A 2 24.80 -10.12 -24.77
CA THR A 2 23.51 -9.46 -24.63
C THR A 2 22.67 -10.42 -23.82
N ASP A 3 22.93 -10.46 -22.52
CA ASP A 3 22.03 -11.16 -21.59
C ASP A 3 20.71 -10.38 -21.58
N PRO A 4 19.56 -11.06 -21.68
CA PRO A 4 18.31 -10.43 -22.10
C PRO A 4 17.76 -9.38 -21.12
N TYR A 5 18.09 -9.46 -19.83
CA TYR A 5 17.74 -8.46 -18.81
C TYR A 5 18.74 -8.49 -17.64
N ASP A 6 19.04 -7.31 -17.07
CA ASP A 6 19.91 -7.18 -15.89
C ASP A 6 19.14 -7.29 -14.55
N ALA A 7 17.86 -6.89 -14.52
CA ALA A 7 16.99 -6.96 -13.34
C ALA A 7 15.50 -6.92 -13.69
N ILE A 8 14.66 -7.35 -12.73
CA ILE A 8 13.20 -7.26 -12.80
C ILE A 8 12.71 -6.41 -11.62
N LEU A 9 11.87 -5.41 -11.92
CA LEU A 9 11.16 -4.61 -10.92
C LEU A 9 9.71 -5.09 -10.82
N LEU A 10 9.38 -5.75 -9.72
CA LEU A 10 8.01 -6.09 -9.38
C LEU A 10 7.44 -5.03 -8.45
N VAL A 11 6.38 -4.36 -8.90
CA VAL A 11 5.64 -3.39 -8.09
C VAL A 11 4.21 -3.82 -7.90
N SER A 12 3.68 -3.52 -6.73
CA SER A 12 2.26 -3.59 -6.42
C SER A 12 1.93 -2.37 -5.57
N PHE A 13 0.64 -2.14 -5.32
CA PHE A 13 0.23 -1.10 -4.38
C PHE A 13 0.70 -1.39 -2.95
N GLY A 14 0.93 -2.66 -2.62
CA GLY A 14 1.15 -3.13 -1.25
C GLY A 14 -0.15 -3.31 -0.48
N GLY A 15 -0.03 -3.75 0.77
CA GLY A 15 -1.14 -4.01 1.67
C GLY A 15 -0.65 -4.23 3.10
N PRO A 16 -1.57 -4.31 4.07
CA PRO A 16 -1.25 -4.69 5.44
C PRO A 16 -0.73 -6.14 5.51
N GLU A 17 0.23 -6.42 6.39
CA GLU A 17 0.77 -7.78 6.58
C GLU A 17 -0.04 -8.56 7.63
N GLN A 18 -0.74 -7.85 8.51
CA GLN A 18 -1.62 -8.40 9.55
C GLN A 18 -2.81 -7.48 9.85
N GLU A 19 -3.82 -7.99 10.53
CA GLU A 19 -5.08 -7.26 10.82
C GLU A 19 -4.86 -5.93 11.54
N THR A 20 -3.88 -5.86 12.45
CA THR A 20 -3.56 -4.63 13.18
C THR A 20 -3.00 -3.52 12.28
N ASP A 21 -2.52 -3.86 11.08
CA ASP A 21 -1.93 -2.91 10.14
C ASP A 21 -2.99 -2.27 9.22
N VAL A 22 -4.22 -2.78 9.22
CA VAL A 22 -5.29 -2.34 8.32
C VAL A 22 -5.57 -0.84 8.49
N ILE A 23 -5.79 -0.38 9.73
CA ILE A 23 -6.06 1.03 10.01
C ILE A 23 -4.85 1.91 9.67
N PRO A 24 -3.62 1.62 10.13
CA PRO A 24 -2.43 2.37 9.70
C PRO A 24 -2.17 2.39 8.19
N PHE A 25 -2.55 1.32 7.46
CA PHE A 25 -2.46 1.28 6.01
C PHE A 25 -3.49 2.21 5.36
N MET A 26 -4.75 2.15 5.81
CA MET A 26 -5.83 3.00 5.30
C MET A 26 -5.61 4.50 5.56
N GLU A 27 -5.06 4.86 6.71
CA GLU A 27 -4.66 6.26 7.00
C GLU A 27 -3.66 6.78 5.97
N ARG A 28 -2.67 5.97 5.57
CA ARG A 28 -1.67 6.32 4.56
C ARG A 28 -2.29 6.42 3.16
N VAL A 29 -3.17 5.47 2.81
CA VAL A 29 -3.83 5.42 1.50
C VAL A 29 -4.81 6.57 1.29
N THR A 30 -5.47 7.03 2.35
CA THR A 30 -6.49 8.08 2.31
C THR A 30 -5.95 9.47 2.65
N ALA A 31 -4.65 9.59 2.94
CA ALA A 31 -4.00 10.86 3.23
C ALA A 31 -4.28 11.91 2.14
N GLY A 32 -4.63 13.13 2.57
CA GLY A 32 -4.95 14.24 1.67
C GLY A 32 -6.31 14.16 0.98
N ARG A 33 -7.11 13.11 1.22
CA ARG A 33 -8.45 12.96 0.62
C ARG A 33 -9.60 13.48 1.49
N GLY A 34 -9.31 13.97 2.70
CA GLY A 34 -10.33 14.48 3.63
C GLY A 34 -11.32 13.40 4.10
N ILE A 35 -10.89 12.13 4.11
CA ILE A 35 -11.72 11.02 4.60
C ILE A 35 -11.78 11.07 6.13
N PRO A 36 -12.98 11.10 6.73
CA PRO A 36 -13.12 11.03 8.18
C PRO A 36 -12.59 9.72 8.76
N ARG A 37 -11.95 9.78 9.94
CA ARG A 37 -11.30 8.61 10.55
C ARG A 37 -12.30 7.49 10.86
N GLU A 38 -13.49 7.84 11.32
CA GLU A 38 -14.54 6.89 11.67
C GLU A 38 -14.90 5.97 10.49
N ARG A 39 -14.78 6.44 9.24
CA ARG A 39 -15.02 5.63 8.04
C ARG A 39 -13.95 4.58 7.77
N LEU A 40 -12.79 4.69 8.42
CA LEU A 40 -11.73 3.71 8.30
C LEU A 40 -11.94 2.50 9.23
N GLU A 41 -12.80 2.66 10.24
CA GLU A 41 -13.03 1.68 11.31
C GLU A 41 -14.39 0.94 11.16
N GLU A 42 -15.19 1.30 10.15
CA GLU A 42 -16.46 0.63 9.74
C GLU A 42 -16.19 -0.74 9.07
#